data_AF-A0A8S1EKG4-F1
#
_entry.id   AF-A0A8S1EKG4-F1
#
_cell.length_a   1.000
_cell.length_b   1.000
_cell.length_c   1.000
_cell.angle_alpha   90.00
_cell.angle_beta   90.00
_cell.angle_gamma   90.00
#
_symmetry.space_group_name_H-M   'P 1'
#
loop_
_entity.id
_entity.type
_entity.pdbx_description
1 polymer ?
#
loop_
_entity_poly.entity_id
_entity_poly.type
_entity_poly.pdbx_seq_one_letter_code
_entity_poly.pdbx_strand_id
1 'polypeptide(L)'
;MFHHDGPPMMLNKGFFHESGNILKLFEIVFGLLAAVFNSLCYPNEDIQHCSVTLFSSFQLFQIMVVNLFCAFFTTLITVAIAFGVYDAYYRYNFPILERMLTTLFALLYLLATSISVIEVAATHVIPVFLFPLAFTVITFLAYAYDAHLQWKNRDKHIRY
;
A
#
# COMPACT_ATOMS: atom_id res chain seq x y z
N MET A 1 -27.43 31.36 -10.51
CA MET A 1 -26.79 31.08 -9.21
C MET A 1 -26.86 29.57 -9.04
N PHE A 2 -25.80 28.85 -9.39
CA PHE A 2 -25.79 27.40 -9.34
C PHE A 2 -25.60 26.98 -7.87
N HIS A 3 -26.63 26.39 -7.27
CA HIS A 3 -26.49 25.68 -5.99
C HIS A 3 -25.54 24.50 -6.21
N HIS A 4 -24.32 24.61 -5.71
CA HIS A 4 -23.36 23.51 -5.58
C HIS A 4 -23.64 22.71 -4.29
N ASP A 5 -24.90 22.35 -4.06
CA ASP A 5 -25.27 21.49 -2.93
C ASP A 5 -25.22 20.04 -3.42
N GLY A 6 -23.98 19.56 -3.64
CA GLY A 6 -23.74 18.13 -3.71
C GLY A 6 -24.17 17.48 -2.38
N PRO A 7 -24.61 16.21 -2.39
CA PRO A 7 -25.01 15.53 -1.16
C PRO A 7 -23.87 15.61 -0.12
N PRO A 8 -24.19 15.86 1.16
CA PRO A 8 -23.18 16.02 2.20
C PRO A 8 -22.32 14.76 2.31
N MET A 9 -21.01 14.92 2.49
CA MET A 9 -20.12 13.81 2.79
C MET A 9 -20.61 13.10 4.06
N MET A 10 -21.07 11.87 3.92
CA MET A 10 -21.58 11.07 5.03
C MET A 10 -20.58 9.96 5.34
N LEU A 11 -20.29 9.76 6.62
CA LEU A 11 -19.49 8.62 7.06
C LEU A 11 -20.26 7.33 6.75
N ASN A 12 -19.67 6.47 5.91
CA ASN A 12 -20.24 5.18 5.59
C ASN A 12 -20.14 4.24 6.80
N LYS A 13 -21.24 4.05 7.53
CA LYS A 13 -21.30 3.15 8.70
C LYS A 13 -21.08 1.68 8.33
N GLY A 14 -21.22 1.30 7.06
CA GLY A 14 -20.93 -0.02 6.53
C GLY A 14 -19.46 -0.26 6.16
N PHE A 15 -18.59 0.75 6.31
CA PHE A 15 -17.18 0.68 5.89
C PHE A 15 -16.45 -0.55 6.44
N PHE A 16 -16.61 -0.85 7.72
CA PHE A 16 -15.97 -2.01 8.37
C PHE A 16 -16.63 -3.35 8.06
N HIS A 17 -17.77 -3.37 7.37
CA HIS A 17 -18.47 -4.61 7.04
C HIS A 17 -17.99 -5.21 5.72
N GLU A 18 -17.38 -4.40 4.86
CA GLU A 18 -16.82 -4.85 3.58
C GLU A 18 -15.39 -5.36 3.76
N SER A 19 -15.16 -6.61 3.39
CA SER A 19 -13.84 -7.26 3.50
C SER A 19 -12.73 -6.55 2.72
N GLY A 20 -13.07 -5.84 1.64
CA GLY A 20 -12.10 -5.05 0.86
C GLY A 20 -11.56 -3.83 1.63
N ASN A 21 -12.40 -3.18 2.44
CA ASN A 21 -11.99 -2.02 3.22
C ASN A 21 -11.10 -2.39 4.41
N ILE A 22 -11.35 -3.56 5.02
CA ILE A 22 -10.47 -4.14 6.05
C ILE A 22 -9.09 -4.46 5.46
N LEU A 23 -9.05 -4.98 4.24
CA LEU A 23 -7.79 -5.32 3.57
C LEU A 23 -6.93 -4.07 3.33
N LYS A 24 -7.52 -2.95 2.93
CA LYS A 24 -6.82 -1.66 2.79
C LYS A 24 -6.25 -1.14 4.11
N LEU A 25 -6.96 -1.33 5.22
CA LEU A 25 -6.42 -1.01 6.54
C LEU A 25 -5.19 -1.86 6.88
N PHE A 26 -5.22 -3.16 6.53
CA PHE A 26 -4.05 -4.02 6.68
C PHE A 26 -2.88 -3.57 5.80
N GLU A 27 -3.12 -3.20 4.54
CA GLU A 27 -2.10 -2.66 3.63
C GLU A 27 -1.43 -1.42 4.22
N ILE A 28 -2.21 -0.49 4.80
CA ILE A 28 -1.69 0.73 5.43
C ILE A 28 -0.83 0.36 6.65
N VAL A 29 -1.34 -0.48 7.55
CA VAL A 29 -0.64 -0.83 8.80
C VAL A 29 0.66 -1.57 8.49
N PHE A 30 0.62 -2.60 7.63
CA PHE A 30 1.80 -3.37 7.30
C PHE A 30 2.79 -2.59 6.44
N GLY A 31 2.32 -1.74 5.52
CA GLY A 31 3.19 -0.83 4.75
C GLY A 31 3.90 0.18 5.65
N LEU A 32 3.22 0.76 6.64
CA LEU A 32 3.84 1.67 7.61
C LEU A 32 4.83 0.94 8.53
N LEU A 33 4.49 -0.26 9.01
CA LEU A 33 5.43 -1.08 9.79
C LEU A 33 6.67 -1.41 8.96
N ALA A 34 6.51 -1.81 7.70
CA ALA A 34 7.62 -2.03 6.78
C ALA A 34 8.47 -0.76 6.60
N ALA A 35 7.86 0.43 6.48
CA ALA A 35 8.59 1.69 6.42
C ALA A 35 9.42 1.94 7.69
N VAL A 36 8.82 1.72 8.88
CA VAL A 36 9.50 1.92 10.17
C VAL A 36 10.68 0.96 10.30
N PHE A 37 10.51 -0.33 10.06
CA PHE A 37 11.61 -1.30 10.14
C PHE A 37 12.72 -1.03 9.12
N ASN A 38 12.36 -0.62 7.89
CA ASN A 38 13.35 -0.20 6.91
C ASN A 38 14.06 1.09 7.34
N SER A 39 13.37 2.04 7.98
CA SER A 39 13.98 3.28 8.49
C SER A 39 14.89 3.04 9.70
N LEU A 40 14.57 2.05 10.54
CA LEU A 40 15.42 1.67 11.68
C LEU A 40 16.72 0.99 11.23
N CYS A 41 16.71 0.34 10.06
CA CYS A 41 17.93 -0.17 9.42
C CYS A 41 18.56 0.81 8.42
N TYR A 42 17.94 1.97 8.17
CA TYR A 42 18.55 3.07 7.43
C TYR A 42 19.69 3.64 8.30
N PRO A 43 20.88 3.95 7.73
CA PRO A 43 22.10 4.12 8.51
C PRO A 43 21.90 5.07 9.68
N ASN A 44 21.94 4.48 10.88
CA ASN A 44 21.98 5.18 12.14
C ASN A 44 23.35 4.88 12.76
N GLU A 45 24.06 5.92 13.21
CA GLU A 45 25.39 5.77 13.80
C GLU A 45 25.37 4.89 15.06
N ASP A 46 24.20 4.76 15.71
CA ASP A 46 23.98 3.94 16.90
C ASP A 46 23.84 2.42 16.62
N ILE A 47 23.49 2.02 15.39
CA ILE A 47 23.22 0.61 15.03
C ILE A 47 24.12 0.21 13.85
N GLN A 48 25.41 0.00 14.14
CA GLN A 48 26.43 -0.41 13.16
C GLN A 48 26.17 -1.77 12.47
N HIS A 49 25.18 -2.56 12.93
CA HIS A 49 24.95 -3.93 12.45
C HIS A 49 23.99 -4.08 11.26
N CYS A 50 23.28 -3.04 10.82
CA CYS A 50 22.57 -3.06 9.51
C CYS A 50 23.49 -2.63 8.35
N SER A 51 24.74 -2.22 8.64
CA SER A 51 25.68 -1.66 7.66
C SER A 51 26.47 -2.76 6.94
N VAL A 52 25.91 -3.22 5.82
CA VAL A 52 26.75 -3.70 4.71
C VAL A 52 26.34 -2.97 3.44
N THR A 53 26.29 -1.63 3.50
CA THR A 53 26.50 -0.65 2.41
C THR A 53 25.89 0.69 2.80
N LEU A 54 26.76 1.68 3.03
CA LEU A 54 26.40 3.09 3.14
C LEU A 54 25.59 3.49 1.89
N PHE A 55 24.33 3.92 2.08
CA PHE A 55 23.44 4.47 1.06
C PHE A 55 23.07 3.54 -0.12
N SER A 56 22.43 2.41 0.15
CA SER A 56 21.70 1.71 -0.92
C SER A 56 20.49 2.55 -1.32
N SER A 57 20.54 3.20 -2.50
CA SER A 57 19.41 3.91 -3.11
C SER A 57 18.13 3.05 -3.15
N PHE A 58 18.28 1.72 -3.11
CA PHE A 58 17.17 0.77 -3.05
C PHE A 58 16.41 0.80 -1.72
N GLN A 59 17.09 0.97 -0.58
CA GLN A 59 16.41 1.11 0.71
C GLN A 59 15.59 2.41 0.76
N LEU A 60 16.13 3.52 0.24
CA LEU A 60 15.38 4.78 0.10
C LEU A 60 14.18 4.62 -0.84
N PHE A 61 14.36 3.93 -1.96
CA PHE A 61 13.26 3.62 -2.88
C PHE A 61 12.16 2.81 -2.17
N GLN A 62 12.53 1.80 -1.38
CA GLN A 62 11.57 1.01 -0.62
C GLN A 62 10.84 1.84 0.44
N ILE A 63 11.55 2.68 1.20
CA ILE A 63 10.94 3.53 2.23
C ILE A 63 9.99 4.56 1.59
N MET A 64 10.49 5.35 0.63
CA MET A 64 9.79 6.51 0.10
C MET A 64 8.74 6.12 -0.95
N VAL A 65 9.11 5.29 -1.92
CA VAL A 65 8.28 4.99 -3.10
C VAL A 65 7.40 3.77 -2.88
N VAL A 66 7.88 2.73 -2.20
CA VAL A 66 7.08 1.51 -2.03
C VAL A 66 6.19 1.61 -0.81
N ASN A 67 6.74 2.01 0.34
CA ASN A 67 5.95 2.03 1.57
C ASN A 67 5.19 3.35 1.75
N LEU A 68 5.87 4.50 1.83
CA LEU A 68 5.23 5.79 2.11
C LEU A 68 4.25 6.24 1.02
N PHE A 69 4.66 6.18 -0.24
CA PHE A 69 3.79 6.57 -1.36
C PHE A 69 2.56 5.66 -1.49
N CYS A 70 2.73 4.33 -1.45
CA CYS A 70 1.57 3.43 -1.52
C CYS A 70 0.66 3.61 -0.29
N ALA A 71 1.21 3.74 0.92
CA ALA A 71 0.41 3.99 2.12
C ALA A 71 -0.35 5.33 2.05
N PHE A 72 0.28 6.39 1.54
CA PHE A 72 -0.36 7.69 1.36
C PHE A 72 -1.54 7.61 0.38
N PHE A 73 -1.37 6.97 -0.77
CA PHE A 73 -2.46 6.84 -1.74
C PHE A 73 -3.55 5.86 -1.28
N THR A 74 -3.18 4.75 -0.63
CA THR A 74 -4.15 3.84 -0.02
C THR A 74 -4.94 4.56 1.08
N THR A 75 -4.33 5.41 1.90
CA THR A 75 -5.07 6.21 2.90
C THR A 75 -6.03 7.20 2.24
N LEU A 76 -5.61 7.92 1.18
CA LEU A 76 -6.50 8.82 0.43
C LEU A 76 -7.72 8.09 -0.13
N ILE A 77 -7.53 6.92 -0.76
CA ILE A 77 -8.64 6.11 -1.27
C ILE A 77 -9.53 5.63 -0.13
N THR A 78 -8.94 5.13 0.96
CA THR A 78 -9.64 4.62 2.14
C THR A 78 -10.50 5.72 2.77
N VAL A 79 -9.97 6.94 2.89
CA VAL A 79 -10.68 8.12 3.38
C VAL A 79 -11.81 8.51 2.43
N ALA A 80 -11.56 8.51 1.12
CA ALA A 80 -12.59 8.81 0.13
C ALA A 80 -13.76 7.81 0.18
N ILE A 81 -13.48 6.52 0.38
CA ILE A 81 -14.50 5.48 0.56
C ILE A 81 -15.24 5.67 1.90
N ALA A 82 -14.50 5.96 2.98
CA ALA A 82 -15.09 6.15 4.31
C ALA A 82 -16.06 7.34 4.38
N PHE A 83 -15.80 8.42 3.64
CA PHE A 83 -16.67 9.61 3.57
C PHE A 83 -17.70 9.58 2.43
N GLY A 84 -17.81 8.47 1.69
CA GLY A 84 -18.77 8.35 0.59
C GLY A 84 -18.50 9.31 -0.57
N VAL A 85 -17.26 9.81 -0.71
CA VAL A 85 -16.85 10.73 -1.80
C VAL A 85 -17.01 10.07 -3.16
N TYR A 86 -16.93 8.73 -3.19
CA TYR A 86 -17.22 7.89 -4.34
C TYR A 86 -18.58 8.22 -5.00
N ASP A 87 -19.63 8.42 -4.20
CA ASP A 87 -20.99 8.71 -4.69
C ASP A 87 -21.16 10.18 -5.09
N ALA A 88 -20.31 11.10 -4.63
CA ALA A 88 -20.35 12.50 -5.07
C ALA A 88 -19.64 12.71 -6.42
N TYR A 89 -18.68 11.84 -6.75
CA TYR A 89 -17.82 11.93 -7.93
C TYR A 89 -18.23 10.95 -9.05
N TYR A 90 -19.53 10.75 -9.31
CA TYR A 90 -20.06 9.96 -10.45
C TYR A 90 -19.47 10.31 -11.83
N ARG A 91 -18.76 11.44 -11.97
CA ARG A 91 -18.10 11.87 -13.21
C ARG A 91 -16.74 11.22 -13.45
N TYR A 92 -16.11 10.65 -12.42
CA TYR A 92 -14.81 9.99 -12.52
C TYR A 92 -14.96 8.48 -12.28
N ASN A 93 -14.32 7.67 -13.11
CA ASN A 93 -14.31 6.21 -12.99
C ASN A 93 -13.45 5.75 -11.80
N PHE A 94 -13.87 6.08 -10.58
CA PHE A 94 -13.15 5.76 -9.36
C PHE A 94 -12.85 4.26 -9.19
N PRO A 95 -13.73 3.30 -9.56
CA PRO A 95 -13.40 1.87 -9.52
C PRO A 95 -12.25 1.49 -10.46
N ILE A 96 -12.14 2.18 -11.59
CA ILE A 96 -11.07 1.94 -12.56
C ILE A 96 -9.76 2.50 -11.99
N LEU A 97 -9.80 3.69 -11.38
CA LEU A 97 -8.64 4.30 -10.73
C LEU A 97 -8.13 3.41 -9.59
N GLU A 98 -9.02 2.97 -8.69
CA GLU A 98 -8.69 2.09 -7.57
C GLU A 98 -8.06 0.77 -8.05
N ARG A 99 -8.65 0.16 -9.09
CA ARG A 99 -8.10 -1.06 -9.69
C ARG A 99 -6.71 -0.84 -10.27
N MET A 100 -6.55 0.17 -11.11
CA MET A 100 -5.25 0.44 -11.74
C MET A 100 -4.18 0.70 -10.69
N LEU A 101 -4.53 1.48 -9.65
CA LEU A 101 -3.61 1.84 -8.59
C LEU A 101 -3.23 0.65 -7.71
N THR A 102 -4.19 -0.19 -7.33
CA THR A 102 -3.90 -1.41 -6.55
C THR A 102 -3.06 -2.42 -7.33
N THR A 103 -3.29 -2.60 -8.64
CA THR A 103 -2.37 -3.39 -9.47
C THR A 103 -0.98 -2.78 -9.57
N LEU A 104 -0.87 -1.45 -9.70
CA LEU A 104 0.42 -0.77 -9.73
C LEU A 104 1.18 -1.00 -8.42
N PHE A 105 0.50 -0.89 -7.27
CA PHE A 105 1.09 -1.12 -5.96
C PHE A 105 1.53 -2.58 -5.78
N ALA A 106 0.73 -3.55 -6.20
CA ALA A 106 1.13 -4.96 -6.21
C ALA A 106 2.41 -5.19 -7.03
N LEU A 107 2.56 -4.54 -8.19
CA LEU A 107 3.77 -4.62 -9.01
C LEU A 107 4.98 -3.93 -8.35
N LEU A 108 4.79 -2.78 -7.73
CA LEU A 108 5.86 -2.09 -7.00
C LEU A 108 6.36 -2.94 -5.81
N TYR A 109 5.45 -3.58 -5.07
CA TYR A 109 5.81 -4.49 -3.99
C TYR A 109 6.45 -5.79 -4.49
N LEU A 110 6.08 -6.28 -5.68
CA LEU A 110 6.77 -7.41 -6.32
C LEU A 110 8.23 -7.07 -6.67
N LEU A 111 8.46 -5.87 -7.20
CA LEU A 111 9.82 -5.37 -7.47
C LEU A 111 10.61 -5.16 -6.18
N ALA A 112 9.99 -4.60 -5.16
CA ALA A 112 10.63 -4.38 -3.86
C ALA A 112 11.05 -5.71 -3.21
N THR A 113 10.14 -6.69 -3.19
CA THR A 113 10.40 -8.01 -2.61
C THR A 113 11.48 -8.77 -3.38
N SER A 114 11.51 -8.70 -4.71
CA SER A 114 12.58 -9.35 -5.49
C SER A 114 13.95 -8.75 -5.21
N ILE A 115 14.06 -7.42 -5.09
CA ILE A 115 15.30 -6.73 -4.71
C ILE A 115 15.73 -7.15 -3.30
N SER A 116 14.83 -7.13 -2.32
CA SER A 116 15.15 -7.53 -0.94
C SER A 116 15.61 -8.98 -0.84
N VAL A 117 15.03 -9.90 -1.63
CA VAL A 117 15.48 -11.30 -1.67
C VAL A 117 16.90 -11.42 -2.24
N ILE A 118 17.22 -10.68 -3.29
CA ILE A 118 18.57 -10.66 -3.87
C ILE A 118 19.60 -10.11 -2.87
N GLU A 119 19.26 -9.01 -2.18
CA GLU A 119 20.12 -8.41 -1.16
C GLU A 119 20.38 -9.36 0.03
N VAL A 120 19.33 -10.05 0.50
CA VAL A 120 19.44 -11.05 1.59
C VAL A 120 20.20 -12.31 1.14
N ALA A 121 20.12 -12.70 -0.13
CA ALA A 121 20.90 -13.82 -0.65
C ALA A 121 22.40 -13.47 -0.81
N ALA A 122 22.71 -12.22 -1.14
CA ALA A 122 24.07 -11.74 -1.33
C ALA A 122 24.81 -11.47 -0.01
N THR A 123 24.08 -11.12 1.06
CA THR A 123 24.64 -10.90 2.39
C THR A 123 24.42 -12.13 3.26
N HIS A 124 25.44 -12.64 3.97
CA HIS A 124 25.22 -13.74 4.91
C HIS A 124 24.08 -13.36 5.89
N VAL A 125 23.03 -14.18 5.93
CA VAL A 125 21.73 -13.87 6.55
C VAL A 125 21.90 -13.27 7.95
N ILE A 126 21.72 -11.96 8.06
CA ILE A 126 21.59 -11.27 9.35
C ILE A 126 20.10 -11.27 9.71
N PRO A 127 19.70 -11.77 10.90
CA PRO A 127 18.29 -11.92 11.27
C PRO A 127 17.50 -10.60 11.26
N VAL A 128 18.20 -9.47 11.33
CA VAL A 128 17.59 -8.12 11.26
C VAL A 128 16.96 -7.85 9.89
N PHE A 129 17.46 -8.41 8.79
CA PHE A 129 16.88 -8.23 7.45
C PHE A 129 15.66 -9.12 7.18
N LEU A 130 15.41 -10.15 8.00
CA LEU A 130 14.24 -11.02 7.86
C LEU A 130 12.94 -10.31 8.22
N PHE A 131 12.97 -9.37 9.17
CA PHE A 131 11.80 -8.60 9.57
C PHE A 131 11.27 -7.69 8.46
N PRO A 132 12.05 -6.75 7.88
CA PRO A 132 11.57 -5.91 6.79
C PRO A 132 11.19 -6.75 5.55
N LEU A 133 11.90 -7.85 5.27
CA LEU A 133 11.52 -8.79 4.22
C LEU A 133 10.15 -9.44 4.48
N ALA A 134 9.89 -9.92 5.69
CA ALA A 134 8.61 -10.54 6.04
C ALA A 134 7.45 -9.54 5.90
N PHE A 135 7.62 -8.31 6.40
CA PHE A 135 6.59 -7.28 6.29
C PHE A 135 6.34 -6.87 4.84
N THR A 136 7.38 -6.67 4.02
CA THR A 136 7.22 -6.36 2.59
C THR A 136 6.54 -7.49 1.82
N VAL A 137 6.82 -8.75 2.14
CA VAL A 137 6.13 -9.91 1.54
C VAL A 137 4.66 -9.98 1.98
N ILE A 138 4.35 -9.73 3.26
CA ILE A 138 2.96 -9.70 3.74
C ILE A 138 2.17 -8.59 3.03
N THR A 139 2.75 -7.39 2.92
CA THR A 139 2.12 -6.26 2.24
C THR A 139 1.96 -6.53 0.74
N PHE A 140 2.94 -7.18 0.09
CA PHE A 140 2.79 -7.65 -1.29
C PHE A 140 1.59 -8.59 -1.45
N LEU A 141 1.46 -9.60 -0.58
CA LEU A 141 0.35 -10.54 -0.63
C LEU A 141 -1.01 -9.86 -0.41
N ALA A 142 -1.07 -8.87 0.47
CA ALA A 142 -2.27 -8.07 0.69
C ALA A 142 -2.68 -7.32 -0.59
N TYR A 143 -1.77 -6.56 -1.21
CA TYR A 143 -2.03 -5.84 -2.45
C TYR A 143 -2.33 -6.77 -3.63
N ALA A 144 -1.66 -7.92 -3.72
CA ALA A 144 -1.91 -8.92 -4.76
C ALA A 144 -3.32 -9.52 -4.62
N TYR A 145 -3.75 -9.78 -3.39
CA TYR A 145 -5.09 -10.28 -3.10
C TYR A 145 -6.16 -9.21 -3.33
N ASP A 146 -5.93 -7.94 -2.95
CA ASP A 146 -6.86 -6.83 -3.24
C ASP A 146 -6.99 -6.64 -4.76
N ALA A 147 -5.88 -6.59 -5.49
CA ALA A 147 -5.88 -6.52 -6.95
C ALA A 147 -6.69 -7.69 -7.55
N HIS A 148 -6.44 -8.93 -7.13
CA HIS A 148 -7.19 -10.09 -7.60
C HIS A 148 -8.70 -9.96 -7.31
N LEU A 149 -9.08 -9.53 -6.10
CA LEU A 149 -10.48 -9.33 -5.72
C LEU A 149 -11.14 -8.25 -6.58
N GLN A 150 -10.46 -7.13 -6.81
CA GLN A 150 -10.94 -6.05 -7.64
C GLN A 150 -11.11 -6.51 -9.07
N TRP A 151 -10.16 -7.23 -9.67
CA TRP A 151 -10.28 -7.80 -11.02
C TRP A 151 -11.41 -8.82 -11.13
N LYS A 152 -11.58 -9.69 -10.14
CA LYS A 152 -12.68 -10.66 -10.08
C LYS A 152 -14.05 -9.98 -10.03
N ASN A 153 -14.17 -8.86 -9.33
CA ASN A 153 -15.42 -8.11 -9.19
C ASN A 153 -15.71 -7.16 -10.37
N ARG A 154 -14.98 -7.26 -11.50
CA ARG A 154 -15.20 -6.45 -12.72
C ARG A 154 -16.66 -6.46 -13.17
N ASP A 155 -17.28 -7.64 -13.13
CA ASP A 155 -18.58 -7.87 -13.75
C ASP A 155 -19.76 -7.37 -12.91
N LYS A 156 -19.50 -6.90 -11.69
CA LYS A 156 -20.51 -6.26 -10.83
C LYS A 156 -20.62 -4.76 -11.09
N HIS A 157 -19.52 -4.08 -11.39
CA HIS A 157 -19.51 -2.62 -11.63
C HIS A 157 -19.86 -2.20 -13.06
N ILE A 158 -19.83 -3.11 -14.05
CA ILE A 158 -20.28 -2.83 -15.43
C ILE A 158 -21.82 -2.89 -15.54
N ARG A 159 -22.50 -3.44 -14.54
CA ARG A 159 -23.97 -3.63 -14.54
C ARG A 159 -24.76 -2.50 -13.88
N TYR A 160 -24.12 -1.40 -13.50
CA TYR A 160 -24.75 -0.18 -13.01
C TYR A 160 -24.42 1.00 -13.92
#